data_AF-A0A1P8M8S6-F1
#
_entry.id   AF-A0A1P8M8S6-F1
#
_cell.length_a   1.000
_cell.length_b   1.000
_cell.length_c   1.000
_cell.angle_alpha   90.00
_cell.angle_beta   90.00
_cell.angle_gamma   90.00
#
_symmetry.space_group_name_H-M   'P 1'
#
loop_
_entity.id
_entity.type
_entity.pdbx_description
1 polymer ?
#
loop_
_entity_poly.entity_id
_entity_poly.type
_entity_poly.pdbx_seq_one_letter_code
_entity_poly.pdbx_strand_id
1 'polypeptide(L)'
;MDTKPDSRLVVFPELHLFGDGNPDRQRTEALQDSAEPLDGPRVKELKELAADLGIWLVPGSVCERGPGGQLFNTQLVLSPEGELAGYYRKIFPWRPFEPYDPGDRFTTVDLAGIGRVGLNICYDAWYPEVSRQLAWMGAEVILNVVKTTTPDRRQELVLAKANAIVNQVFVVSVNCAGPTGQGKSLIVDPEGNTITEADGDAEVLLTADLDLAAVGHVRTHGTENLNRPWSQFRDGEAAVELPVYQGRINPLTWTPPTFNA
;
A
#
# COMPACT_ATOMS: atom_id res chain seq x y z
N MET A 1 -18.10 -18.78 19.19
CA MET A 1 -19.09 -17.76 18.79
C MET A 1 -18.59 -17.23 17.48
N ASP A 2 -19.39 -17.38 16.42
CA ASP A 2 -19.05 -16.98 15.06
C ASP A 2 -19.30 -15.46 14.98
N THR A 3 -18.33 -14.67 15.45
CA THR A 3 -18.40 -13.22 15.40
C THR A 3 -18.18 -12.80 13.97
N LYS A 4 -19.27 -12.59 13.22
CA LYS A 4 -19.17 -11.86 11.96
C LYS A 4 -18.55 -10.50 12.26
N PRO A 5 -17.47 -10.09 11.58
CA PRO A 5 -16.88 -8.78 11.81
C PRO A 5 -17.90 -7.69 11.48
N ASP A 6 -17.91 -6.61 12.28
CA ASP A 6 -18.85 -5.49 12.17
C ASP A 6 -18.73 -4.76 10.81
N SER A 7 -17.55 -4.79 10.20
CA SER A 7 -17.24 -4.26 8.87
C SER A 7 -16.30 -5.20 8.12
N ARG A 8 -16.50 -5.35 6.80
CA ARG A 8 -15.63 -6.16 5.92
C ARG A 8 -14.85 -5.28 4.96
N LEU A 9 -13.56 -5.52 4.84
CA LEU A 9 -12.68 -4.94 3.82
C LEU A 9 -12.21 -6.04 2.88
N VAL A 10 -12.37 -5.81 1.58
CA VAL A 10 -11.86 -6.70 0.53
C VAL A 10 -10.81 -5.96 -0.27
N VAL A 11 -9.62 -6.56 -0.41
CA VAL A 11 -8.45 -5.93 -1.05
C VAL A 11 -7.96 -6.80 -2.19
N PHE A 12 -7.82 -6.21 -3.36
CA PHE A 12 -7.26 -6.83 -4.56
C PHE A 12 -5.86 -6.30 -4.88
N PRO A 13 -5.06 -7.03 -5.70
CA PRO A 13 -3.70 -6.62 -6.08
C PRO A 13 -3.61 -5.38 -6.98
N GLU A 14 -2.40 -4.84 -7.16
CA GLU A 14 -2.11 -3.75 -8.11
C GLU A 14 -2.54 -4.15 -9.53
N LEU A 15 -3.23 -3.24 -10.24
CA LEU A 15 -3.71 -3.43 -11.61
C LEU A 15 -4.52 -4.73 -11.84
N HIS A 16 -5.24 -5.20 -10.82
CA HIS A 16 -6.03 -6.43 -10.89
C HIS A 16 -7.01 -6.43 -12.07
N LEU A 17 -7.63 -5.28 -12.35
CA LEU A 17 -8.63 -5.12 -13.41
C LEU A 17 -8.02 -4.94 -14.82
N PHE A 18 -6.70 -4.77 -14.93
CA PHE A 18 -6.04 -4.53 -16.23
C PHE A 18 -5.83 -5.83 -17.04
N GLY A 19 -6.11 -7.01 -16.47
CA GLY A 19 -6.36 -8.26 -17.21
C GLY A 19 -5.29 -8.65 -18.25
N ASP A 20 -4.01 -8.38 -17.98
CA ASP A 20 -2.98 -8.39 -19.04
C ASP A 20 -2.50 -9.77 -19.47
N GLY A 21 -2.81 -10.84 -18.73
CA GLY A 21 -2.66 -12.26 -19.13
C GLY A 21 -1.26 -12.73 -19.57
N ASN A 22 -0.30 -11.83 -19.78
CA ASN A 22 1.04 -12.10 -20.26
C ASN A 22 2.00 -10.97 -19.85
N PRO A 23 3.23 -11.27 -19.41
CA PRO A 23 4.15 -10.25 -18.93
C PRO A 23 4.70 -9.34 -20.06
N ASP A 24 4.50 -8.03 -19.88
CA ASP A 24 5.49 -6.96 -20.10
C ASP A 24 5.92 -6.50 -21.50
N ARG A 25 5.33 -6.93 -22.63
CA ARG A 25 5.87 -6.53 -23.96
C ARG A 25 5.19 -5.39 -24.72
N GLN A 26 4.03 -4.87 -24.29
CA GLN A 26 3.36 -3.74 -24.96
C GLN A 26 2.66 -2.80 -23.96
N ARG A 27 3.32 -2.50 -22.84
CA ARG A 27 2.69 -1.95 -21.64
C ARG A 27 2.15 -0.52 -21.82
N THR A 28 2.90 0.41 -22.42
CA THR A 28 2.54 1.84 -22.32
C THR A 28 1.27 2.23 -23.07
N GLU A 29 1.16 1.91 -24.36
CA GLU A 29 -0.02 2.25 -25.16
C GLU A 29 -1.28 1.56 -24.60
N ALA A 30 -1.20 0.27 -24.29
CA ALA A 30 -2.32 -0.46 -23.69
C ALA A 30 -2.75 0.12 -22.32
N LEU A 31 -1.78 0.51 -21.47
CA LEU A 31 -2.08 1.18 -20.21
C LEU A 31 -2.76 2.54 -20.45
N GLN A 32 -2.28 3.33 -21.41
CA GLN A 32 -2.86 4.63 -21.77
C GLN A 32 -4.29 4.48 -22.34
N ASP A 33 -4.49 3.50 -23.20
CA ASP A 33 -5.80 3.20 -23.81
C ASP A 33 -6.80 2.73 -22.76
N SER A 34 -6.36 1.96 -21.76
CA SER A 34 -7.19 1.55 -20.61
C SER A 34 -7.39 2.64 -19.55
N ALA A 35 -6.64 3.74 -19.64
CA ALA A 35 -6.64 4.76 -18.60
C ALA A 35 -7.92 5.59 -18.63
N GLU A 36 -8.62 5.60 -17.51
CA GLU A 36 -9.88 6.32 -17.29
C GLU A 36 -9.71 7.35 -16.17
N PRO A 37 -10.43 8.48 -16.19
CA PRO A 37 -10.46 9.39 -15.05
C PRO A 37 -11.20 8.75 -13.87
N LEU A 38 -11.00 9.28 -12.65
CA LEU A 38 -11.60 8.73 -11.44
C LEU A 38 -13.13 8.91 -11.34
N ASP A 39 -13.72 9.76 -12.18
CA ASP A 39 -15.17 9.91 -12.37
C ASP A 39 -15.69 9.13 -13.60
N GLY A 40 -14.83 8.31 -14.20
CA GLY A 40 -15.12 7.47 -15.36
C GLY A 40 -15.99 6.24 -15.04
N PRO A 41 -16.40 5.50 -16.09
CA PRO A 41 -17.33 4.37 -15.96
C PRO A 41 -16.81 3.27 -15.03
N ARG A 42 -15.51 2.93 -15.08
CA ARG A 42 -14.95 1.89 -14.21
C ARG A 42 -15.11 2.21 -12.73
N VAL A 43 -14.80 3.44 -12.30
CA VAL A 43 -14.94 3.79 -10.87
C VAL A 43 -16.41 3.86 -10.49
N LYS A 44 -17.30 4.31 -11.39
CA LYS A 44 -18.74 4.28 -11.15
C LYS A 44 -19.27 2.87 -10.89
N GLU A 45 -18.91 1.90 -11.73
CA GLU A 45 -19.31 0.49 -11.56
C GLU A 45 -18.77 -0.10 -10.26
N LEU A 46 -17.52 0.22 -9.89
CA LEU A 46 -16.94 -0.26 -8.64
C LEU A 46 -17.60 0.37 -7.40
N LYS A 47 -18.03 1.63 -7.49
CA LYS A 47 -18.83 2.31 -6.44
C LYS A 47 -20.17 1.58 -6.24
N GLU A 48 -20.87 1.28 -7.33
CA GLU A 48 -22.13 0.52 -7.30
C GLU A 48 -21.92 -0.88 -6.70
N LEU A 49 -20.86 -1.59 -7.10
CA LEU A 49 -20.52 -2.91 -6.55
C LEU A 49 -20.23 -2.88 -5.04
N ALA A 50 -19.49 -1.87 -4.56
CA ALA A 50 -19.20 -1.71 -3.14
C ALA A 50 -20.49 -1.48 -2.32
N ALA A 51 -21.42 -0.66 -2.87
CA ALA A 51 -22.73 -0.40 -2.28
C ALA A 51 -23.62 -1.65 -2.23
N ASP A 52 -23.73 -2.37 -3.35
CA ASP A 52 -24.56 -3.58 -3.46
C ASP A 52 -24.11 -4.68 -2.48
N LEU A 53 -22.80 -4.78 -2.23
CA LEU A 53 -22.21 -5.75 -1.31
C LEU A 53 -22.16 -5.26 0.15
N GLY A 54 -22.30 -3.95 0.38
CA GLY A 54 -22.17 -3.32 1.69
C GLY A 54 -20.79 -3.57 2.32
N ILE A 55 -19.71 -3.36 1.56
CA ILE A 55 -18.33 -3.61 1.99
C ILE A 55 -17.41 -2.42 1.71
N TRP A 56 -16.32 -2.33 2.48
CA TRP A 56 -15.16 -1.56 2.05
C TRP A 56 -14.45 -2.34 0.93
N LEU A 57 -14.25 -1.69 -0.22
CA LEU A 57 -13.63 -2.30 -1.39
C LEU A 57 -12.37 -1.53 -1.78
N VAL A 58 -11.24 -2.22 -1.79
CA VAL A 58 -10.02 -1.80 -2.44
C VAL A 58 -9.84 -2.69 -3.67
N PRO A 59 -10.24 -2.25 -4.87
CA PRO A 59 -10.15 -3.04 -6.11
C PRO A 59 -8.71 -3.18 -6.62
N GLY A 60 -7.73 -2.95 -5.75
CA GLY A 60 -6.34 -2.79 -6.11
C GLY A 60 -6.05 -1.38 -6.58
N SER A 61 -5.26 -1.30 -7.64
CA SER A 61 -5.01 -0.04 -8.35
C SER A 61 -5.49 -0.11 -9.80
N VAL A 62 -5.67 1.07 -10.40
CA VAL A 62 -6.15 1.24 -11.77
C VAL A 62 -5.27 2.22 -12.54
N CYS A 63 -5.28 2.11 -13.87
CA CYS A 63 -4.68 3.11 -14.75
C CYS A 63 -5.57 4.35 -14.77
N GLU A 64 -5.13 5.41 -14.10
CA GLU A 64 -5.87 6.67 -14.05
C GLU A 64 -5.37 7.61 -15.14
N ARG A 65 -6.31 8.19 -15.89
CA ARG A 65 -6.06 9.34 -16.75
C ARG A 65 -6.20 10.63 -15.94
N GLY A 66 -5.09 11.29 -15.68
CA GLY A 66 -5.05 12.56 -14.97
C GLY A 66 -5.67 13.71 -15.78
N PRO A 67 -6.05 14.83 -15.13
CA PRO A 67 -6.70 15.97 -15.78
C PRO A 67 -5.82 16.66 -16.83
N GLY A 68 -4.49 16.53 -16.74
CA GLY A 68 -3.53 17.04 -17.71
C GLY A 68 -3.06 16.00 -18.74
N GLY A 69 -3.73 14.84 -18.83
CA GLY A 69 -3.32 13.74 -19.70
C GLY A 69 -2.21 12.85 -19.11
N GLN A 70 -1.89 13.01 -17.82
CA GLN A 70 -0.97 12.13 -17.11
C GLN A 70 -1.50 10.70 -17.04
N LEU A 71 -0.59 9.74 -16.94
CA LEU A 71 -0.90 8.34 -16.68
C LEU A 71 -0.48 7.99 -15.25
N PHE A 72 -1.45 7.81 -14.35
CA PHE A 72 -1.17 7.42 -12.96
C PHE A 72 -1.51 5.95 -12.70
N ASN A 73 -0.82 5.35 -11.74
CA ASN A 73 -1.21 4.09 -11.11
C ASN A 73 -1.86 4.42 -9.77
N THR A 74 -3.16 4.18 -9.67
CA THR A 74 -3.97 4.75 -8.59
C THR A 74 -4.72 3.68 -7.81
N GLN A 75 -4.38 3.54 -6.54
CA GLN A 75 -5.10 2.69 -5.57
C GLN A 75 -6.36 3.42 -5.10
N LEU A 76 -7.48 2.70 -5.03
CA LEU A 76 -8.78 3.26 -4.66
C LEU A 76 -9.29 2.63 -3.36
N VAL A 77 -10.02 3.41 -2.57
CA VAL A 77 -10.79 2.93 -1.41
C VAL A 77 -12.23 3.36 -1.61
N LEU A 78 -13.13 2.38 -1.70
CA LEU A 78 -14.56 2.58 -1.90
C LEU A 78 -15.32 2.18 -0.64
N SER A 79 -16.27 3.01 -0.22
CA SER A 79 -17.05 2.78 0.99
C SER A 79 -18.24 1.84 0.76
N PRO A 80 -18.81 1.25 1.83
CA PRO A 80 -20.05 0.45 1.78
C PRO A 80 -21.27 1.20 1.26
N GLU A 81 -21.24 2.53 1.24
CA GLU A 81 -22.30 3.39 0.67
C GLU A 81 -22.08 3.68 -0.81
N GLY A 82 -20.99 3.15 -1.39
CA GLY A 82 -20.61 3.37 -2.76
C GLY A 82 -19.98 4.74 -2.98
N GLU A 83 -19.19 5.26 -2.05
CA GLU A 83 -18.42 6.50 -2.23
C GLU A 83 -16.92 6.26 -2.41
N LEU A 84 -16.24 7.13 -3.16
CA LEU A 84 -14.78 7.13 -3.24
C LEU A 84 -14.22 7.80 -1.98
N ALA A 85 -13.98 6.99 -0.95
CA ALA A 85 -13.51 7.46 0.35
C ALA A 85 -12.08 7.99 0.32
N GLY A 86 -11.25 7.48 -0.60
CA GLY A 86 -9.90 7.98 -0.82
C GLY A 86 -9.21 7.30 -2.00
N TYR A 87 -8.10 7.89 -2.42
CA TYR A 87 -7.25 7.32 -3.46
C TYR A 87 -5.80 7.74 -3.26
N TYR A 88 -4.88 6.92 -3.76
CA TYR A 88 -3.45 7.16 -3.71
C TYR A 88 -2.83 6.90 -5.08
N ARG A 89 -2.05 7.86 -5.58
CA ARG A 89 -1.25 7.72 -6.80
C ARG A 89 0.16 7.28 -6.41
N LYS A 90 0.64 6.20 -6.99
CA LYS A 90 1.98 5.62 -6.75
C LYS A 90 3.07 6.70 -6.82
N ILE A 91 3.77 6.94 -5.73
CA ILE A 91 4.81 7.99 -5.68
C ILE A 91 6.08 7.50 -6.38
N PHE A 92 6.41 6.22 -6.23
CA PHE A 92 7.57 5.59 -6.85
C PHE A 92 7.16 4.58 -7.94
N PRO A 93 6.85 5.03 -9.16
CA PRO A 93 6.78 4.13 -10.31
C PRO A 93 8.06 3.31 -10.43
N TRP A 94 7.94 2.01 -10.73
CA TRP A 94 9.08 1.10 -10.85
C TRP A 94 9.81 1.31 -12.18
N ARG A 95 10.56 2.41 -12.25
CA ARG A 95 11.33 2.80 -13.44
C ARG A 95 12.59 1.93 -13.59
N PRO A 96 12.99 1.61 -14.83
CA PRO A 96 12.45 2.09 -16.12
C PRO A 96 11.27 1.26 -16.67
N PHE A 97 10.73 0.31 -15.90
CA PHE A 97 9.74 -0.67 -16.39
C PHE A 97 8.31 -0.14 -16.42
N GLU A 98 8.00 0.87 -15.60
CA GLU A 98 6.68 1.49 -15.56
C GLU A 98 6.64 2.88 -16.21
N PRO A 99 5.62 3.17 -17.05
CA PRO A 99 5.49 4.46 -17.72
C PRO A 99 4.75 5.52 -16.89
N TYR A 100 4.35 5.20 -15.67
CA TYR A 100 3.50 6.06 -14.86
C TYR A 100 4.19 7.38 -14.48
N ASP A 101 3.40 8.44 -14.49
CA ASP A 101 3.69 9.69 -13.80
C ASP A 101 3.62 9.44 -12.28
N PRO A 102 4.51 10.05 -11.47
CA PRO A 102 4.52 9.85 -10.04
C PRO A 102 3.41 10.65 -9.35
N GLY A 103 2.83 10.08 -8.30
CA GLY A 103 2.03 10.80 -7.33
C GLY A 103 2.86 11.78 -6.50
N ASP A 104 2.18 12.62 -5.73
CA ASP A 104 2.79 13.77 -5.04
C ASP A 104 2.50 13.84 -3.52
N ARG A 105 1.74 12.88 -2.99
CA ARG A 105 1.31 12.91 -1.58
C ARG A 105 1.05 11.52 -1.01
N PHE A 106 1.35 11.38 0.27
CA PHE A 106 0.95 10.23 1.07
C PHE A 106 -0.53 10.32 1.41
N THR A 107 -1.20 9.18 1.56
CA THR A 107 -2.65 9.15 1.81
C THR A 107 -2.99 8.15 2.90
N THR A 108 -3.74 8.62 3.89
CA THR A 108 -4.44 7.78 4.86
C THR A 108 -5.94 8.00 4.74
N VAL A 109 -6.74 6.96 4.96
CA VAL A 109 -8.21 7.01 4.90
C VAL A 109 -8.77 6.41 6.20
N ASP A 110 -9.77 7.07 6.79
CA ASP A 110 -10.49 6.55 7.95
C ASP A 110 -11.64 5.66 7.47
N LEU A 111 -11.55 4.35 7.76
CA LEU A 111 -12.56 3.37 7.36
C LEU A 111 -13.46 3.10 8.58
N ALA A 112 -14.71 3.52 8.50
CA ALA A 112 -15.68 3.35 9.58
C ALA A 112 -15.82 1.87 9.99
N GLY A 113 -15.66 1.61 11.30
CA GLY A 113 -15.69 0.26 11.87
C GLY A 113 -14.44 -0.58 11.60
N ILE A 114 -13.40 -0.02 10.97
CA ILE A 114 -12.13 -0.70 10.73
C ILE A 114 -11.00 0.05 11.42
N GLY A 115 -10.71 1.29 11.04
CA GLY A 115 -9.58 2.08 11.56
C GLY A 115 -8.95 2.96 10.48
N ARG A 116 -7.79 3.57 10.78
CA ARG A 116 -7.07 4.39 9.80
C ARG A 116 -6.12 3.55 8.95
N VAL A 117 -6.32 3.54 7.64
CA VAL A 117 -5.47 2.79 6.71
C VAL A 117 -4.56 3.72 5.92
N GLY A 118 -3.29 3.35 5.78
CA GLY A 118 -2.33 3.97 4.87
C GLY A 118 -2.28 3.23 3.54
N LEU A 119 -2.14 3.97 2.45
CA LEU A 119 -2.15 3.44 1.08
C LEU A 119 -0.76 3.53 0.46
N ASN A 120 -0.25 2.43 -0.07
CA ASN A 120 0.92 2.41 -0.94
C ASN A 120 0.84 1.27 -1.97
N ILE A 121 1.62 1.40 -3.04
CA ILE A 121 1.54 0.48 -4.18
C ILE A 121 2.92 -0.12 -4.43
N CYS A 122 3.03 -1.44 -4.28
CA CYS A 122 4.12 -2.27 -4.81
C CYS A 122 5.51 -1.72 -4.45
N TYR A 123 6.18 -1.10 -5.43
CA TYR A 123 7.53 -0.57 -5.30
C TYR A 123 7.66 0.51 -4.22
N ASP A 124 6.59 1.21 -3.84
CA ASP A 124 6.60 2.15 -2.71
C ASP A 124 7.04 1.48 -1.38
N ALA A 125 6.82 0.17 -1.21
CA ALA A 125 7.22 -0.57 0.00
C ALA A 125 8.74 -0.65 0.21
N TRP A 126 9.53 -0.39 -0.84
CA TRP A 126 11.00 -0.31 -0.79
C TRP A 126 11.51 0.98 -0.17
N TYR A 127 10.64 1.99 -0.04
CA TYR A 127 10.98 3.32 0.46
C TYR A 127 10.48 3.45 1.89
N PRO A 128 11.35 3.30 2.91
CA PRO A 128 10.93 3.34 4.31
C PRO A 128 10.25 4.67 4.67
N GLU A 129 10.54 5.75 3.94
CA GLU A 129 9.88 7.06 4.07
C GLU A 129 8.36 6.95 3.86
N VAL A 130 7.91 6.11 2.92
CA VAL A 130 6.48 5.93 2.65
C VAL A 130 5.79 5.32 3.85
N SER A 131 6.26 4.15 4.31
CA SER A 131 5.67 3.46 5.45
C SER A 131 5.79 4.28 6.74
N ARG A 132 6.91 4.97 6.95
CA ARG A 132 7.14 5.86 8.09
C ARG A 132 6.16 7.03 8.09
N GLN A 133 5.96 7.68 6.95
CA GLN A 133 5.07 8.82 6.84
C GLN A 133 3.61 8.42 7.03
N LEU A 134 3.18 7.29 6.46
CA LEU A 134 1.82 6.76 6.65
C LEU A 134 1.54 6.46 8.13
N ALA A 135 2.48 5.80 8.82
CA ALA A 135 2.34 5.53 10.24
C ALA A 135 2.34 6.81 11.09
N TRP A 136 3.17 7.80 10.73
CA TRP A 136 3.20 9.12 11.39
C TRP A 136 1.87 9.89 11.19
N MET A 137 1.23 9.75 10.02
CA MET A 137 -0.12 10.27 9.75
C MET A 137 -1.22 9.51 10.52
N GLY A 138 -0.85 8.49 11.30
CA GLY A 138 -1.73 7.75 12.19
C GLY A 138 -2.25 6.44 11.61
N ALA A 139 -1.72 5.95 10.48
CA ALA A 139 -2.12 4.64 9.95
C ALA A 139 -1.88 3.55 11.00
N GLU A 140 -2.87 2.67 11.15
CA GLU A 140 -2.84 1.46 11.98
C GLU A 140 -2.61 0.23 11.12
N VAL A 141 -3.06 0.29 9.86
CA VAL A 141 -2.87 -0.73 8.82
C VAL A 141 -2.29 -0.06 7.57
N ILE A 142 -1.29 -0.66 6.95
CA ILE A 142 -0.82 -0.28 5.61
C ILE A 142 -1.29 -1.31 4.60
N LEU A 143 -2.05 -0.85 3.60
CA LEU A 143 -2.50 -1.67 2.47
C LEU A 143 -1.54 -1.50 1.30
N ASN A 144 -0.66 -2.49 1.13
CA ASN A 144 0.30 -2.57 0.04
C ASN A 144 -0.24 -3.47 -1.08
N VAL A 145 -0.76 -2.87 -2.15
CA VAL A 145 -1.25 -3.62 -3.32
C VAL A 145 -0.12 -3.79 -4.33
N VAL A 146 0.09 -5.01 -4.82
CA VAL A 146 1.35 -5.42 -5.47
C VAL A 146 1.11 -6.19 -6.77
N LYS A 147 1.96 -5.98 -7.76
CA LYS A 147 2.06 -6.78 -9.00
C LYS A 147 3.52 -7.11 -9.30
N THR A 148 4.14 -7.87 -8.42
CA THR A 148 5.53 -8.30 -8.56
C THR A 148 5.56 -9.62 -9.31
N THR A 149 6.11 -9.57 -10.52
CA THR A 149 6.28 -10.70 -11.45
C THR A 149 7.67 -11.33 -11.36
N THR A 150 8.54 -10.75 -10.52
CA THR A 150 9.98 -11.02 -10.48
C THR A 150 10.44 -11.72 -9.19
N PRO A 151 11.64 -12.34 -9.16
CA PRO A 151 12.12 -13.10 -8.00
C PRO A 151 12.34 -12.27 -6.73
N ASP A 152 12.38 -10.94 -6.85
CA ASP A 152 12.54 -10.00 -5.74
C ASP A 152 11.31 -9.92 -4.81
N ARG A 153 10.21 -10.60 -5.15
CA ARG A 153 9.10 -10.83 -4.21
C ARG A 153 9.59 -11.34 -2.86
N ARG A 154 10.64 -12.19 -2.81
CA ARG A 154 11.21 -12.68 -1.54
C ARG A 154 11.77 -11.56 -0.67
N GLN A 155 12.30 -10.47 -1.25
CA GLN A 155 12.76 -9.30 -0.50
C GLN A 155 11.58 -8.46 -0.02
N GLU A 156 10.54 -8.30 -0.84
CA GLU A 156 9.31 -7.60 -0.42
C GLU A 156 8.64 -8.24 0.80
N LEU A 157 8.67 -9.58 0.92
CA LEU A 157 8.17 -10.27 2.12
C LEU A 157 8.96 -9.87 3.38
N VAL A 158 10.28 -9.69 3.26
CA VAL A 158 11.14 -9.18 4.35
C VAL A 158 10.79 -7.72 4.66
N LEU A 159 10.61 -6.90 3.62
CA LEU A 159 10.25 -5.50 3.76
C LEU A 159 8.88 -5.32 4.42
N ALA A 160 7.90 -6.16 4.11
CA ALA A 160 6.59 -6.13 4.76
C ALA A 160 6.71 -6.32 6.28
N LYS A 161 7.51 -7.31 6.70
CA LYS A 161 7.79 -7.55 8.13
C LYS A 161 8.57 -6.41 8.76
N ALA A 162 9.62 -5.95 8.10
CA ALA A 162 10.43 -4.83 8.58
C ALA A 162 9.60 -3.54 8.72
N ASN A 163 8.75 -3.24 7.75
CA ASN A 163 7.86 -2.07 7.78
C ASN A 163 6.81 -2.18 8.88
N ALA A 164 6.28 -3.39 9.15
CA ALA A 164 5.38 -3.62 10.28
C ALA A 164 6.07 -3.34 11.62
N ILE A 165 7.27 -3.90 11.83
CA ILE A 165 8.05 -3.75 13.07
C ILE A 165 8.48 -2.30 13.29
N VAL A 166 9.14 -1.70 12.31
CA VAL A 166 9.78 -0.37 12.44
C VAL A 166 8.76 0.75 12.64
N ASN A 167 7.54 0.55 12.14
CA ASN A 167 6.47 1.54 12.22
C ASN A 167 5.37 1.17 13.22
N GLN A 168 5.39 -0.06 13.75
CA GLN A 168 4.42 -0.60 14.71
C GLN A 168 2.99 -0.47 14.16
N VAL A 169 2.76 -1.14 13.02
CA VAL A 169 1.49 -1.15 12.27
C VAL A 169 1.24 -2.54 11.70
N PHE A 170 -0.01 -2.86 11.37
CA PHE A 170 -0.29 -3.99 10.50
C PHE A 170 0.15 -3.69 9.08
N VAL A 171 0.63 -4.70 8.36
CA VAL A 171 0.91 -4.62 6.91
C VAL A 171 0.15 -5.71 6.20
N VAL A 172 -0.70 -5.33 5.25
CA VAL A 172 -1.43 -6.24 4.35
C VAL A 172 -0.81 -6.08 2.96
N SER A 173 0.01 -7.06 2.55
CA SER A 173 0.62 -7.07 1.21
C SER A 173 -0.14 -8.06 0.32
N VAL A 174 -0.80 -7.54 -0.71
CA VAL A 174 -1.64 -8.33 -1.63
C VAL A 174 -1.02 -8.31 -3.02
N ASN A 175 -0.49 -9.44 -3.48
CA ASN A 175 0.17 -9.57 -4.78
C ASN A 175 -0.67 -10.37 -5.78
N CYS A 176 -0.52 -10.07 -7.07
CA CYS A 176 -1.11 -10.86 -8.13
C CYS A 176 -0.67 -12.33 -8.04
N ALA A 177 -1.62 -13.24 -8.16
CA ALA A 177 -1.36 -14.67 -8.34
C ALA A 177 -0.70 -14.94 -9.70
N GLY A 178 -0.06 -16.10 -9.82
CA GLY A 178 0.48 -16.61 -11.06
C GLY A 178 -0.63 -16.85 -12.09
N PRO A 179 -0.34 -16.66 -13.39
CA PRO A 179 0.96 -16.31 -13.97
C PRO A 179 1.24 -14.79 -14.01
N THR A 180 0.31 -13.96 -13.58
CA THR A 180 0.40 -12.49 -13.66
C THR A 180 1.30 -11.88 -12.58
N GLY A 181 1.55 -12.60 -11.49
CA GLY A 181 2.49 -12.23 -10.44
C GLY A 181 3.02 -13.47 -9.72
N GLN A 182 3.77 -13.24 -8.65
CA GLN A 182 4.43 -14.29 -7.86
C GLN A 182 3.65 -14.69 -6.60
N GLY A 183 2.40 -14.23 -6.46
CA GLY A 183 1.53 -14.42 -5.29
C GLY A 183 2.23 -14.13 -3.97
N LYS A 184 2.11 -15.04 -3.00
CA LYS A 184 2.64 -14.89 -1.64
C LYS A 184 2.13 -13.62 -0.96
N SER A 185 0.84 -13.36 -1.09
CA SER A 185 0.19 -12.33 -0.27
C SER A 185 0.38 -12.67 1.20
N LEU A 186 0.60 -11.67 2.06
CA LEU A 186 0.76 -11.88 3.49
C LEU A 186 0.14 -10.75 4.32
N ILE A 187 -0.20 -11.10 5.56
CA ILE A 187 -0.63 -10.17 6.59
C ILE A 187 0.35 -10.27 7.77
N VAL A 188 0.87 -9.14 8.21
CA VAL A 188 1.82 -9.03 9.33
C VAL A 188 1.23 -8.15 10.42
N ASP A 189 1.41 -8.56 11.68
CA ASP A 189 1.03 -7.78 12.86
C ASP A 189 2.10 -6.70 13.22
N PRO A 190 1.80 -5.78 14.15
CA PRO A 190 2.74 -4.74 14.60
C PRO A 190 4.02 -5.26 15.29
N GLU A 191 4.04 -6.52 15.74
CA GLU A 191 5.23 -7.18 16.30
C GLU A 191 6.13 -7.79 15.20
N GLY A 192 5.63 -7.87 13.97
CA GLY A 192 6.32 -8.48 12.83
C GLY A 192 5.99 -9.95 12.59
N ASN A 193 5.01 -10.51 13.32
CA ASN A 193 4.58 -11.88 13.12
C ASN A 193 3.67 -11.98 11.90
N THR A 194 3.88 -13.02 11.09
CA THR A 194 2.95 -13.35 10.00
C THR A 194 1.65 -13.91 10.61
N ILE A 195 0.52 -13.25 10.36
CA ILE A 195 -0.81 -13.73 10.74
C ILE A 195 -1.27 -14.81 9.75
N THR A 196 -1.14 -14.52 8.46
CA THR A 196 -1.43 -15.46 7.37
C THR A 196 -0.60 -15.11 6.15
N GLU A 197 -0.28 -16.13 5.34
CA GLU A 197 0.50 -16.01 4.11
C GLU A 197 0.01 -17.05 3.10
N ALA A 198 0.01 -16.69 1.82
CA ALA A 198 -0.24 -17.65 0.75
C ALA A 198 0.98 -18.56 0.54
N ASP A 199 0.77 -19.87 0.51
CA ASP A 199 1.86 -20.87 0.39
C ASP A 199 2.69 -20.77 -0.91
N GLY A 200 2.13 -20.15 -1.94
CA GLY A 200 2.74 -20.06 -3.26
C GLY A 200 2.16 -18.93 -4.10
N ASP A 201 2.19 -19.13 -5.42
CA ASP A 201 1.71 -18.18 -6.41
C ASP A 201 0.26 -18.44 -6.85
N ALA A 202 -0.38 -19.54 -6.43
CA ALA A 202 -1.75 -19.84 -6.80
C ALA A 202 -2.76 -18.79 -6.30
N GLU A 203 -3.87 -18.64 -7.03
CA GLU A 203 -4.99 -17.81 -6.61
C GLU A 203 -5.58 -18.34 -5.30
N VAL A 204 -5.72 -17.44 -4.31
CA VAL A 204 -6.23 -17.77 -2.99
C VAL A 204 -6.89 -16.55 -2.35
N LEU A 205 -7.92 -16.81 -1.55
CA LEU A 205 -8.50 -15.84 -0.63
C LEU A 205 -7.88 -16.03 0.75
N LEU A 206 -7.21 -15.00 1.27
CA LEU A 206 -6.77 -14.96 2.66
C LEU A 206 -7.76 -14.15 3.49
N THR A 207 -8.09 -14.66 4.68
CA THR A 207 -8.99 -14.00 5.62
C THR A 207 -8.33 -13.91 6.99
N ALA A 208 -8.39 -12.75 7.63
CA ALA A 208 -7.91 -12.55 8.99
C ALA A 208 -8.71 -11.46 9.70
N ASP A 209 -8.90 -11.63 11.00
CA ASP A 209 -9.43 -10.58 11.88
C ASP A 209 -8.24 -9.83 12.50
N LEU A 210 -8.23 -8.50 12.37
CA LEU A 210 -7.16 -7.66 12.89
C LEU A 210 -7.63 -6.96 14.17
N ASP A 211 -6.98 -7.26 15.29
CA ASP A 211 -7.18 -6.52 16.54
C ASP A 211 -6.33 -5.24 16.52
N LEU A 212 -6.96 -4.11 16.17
CA LEU A 212 -6.26 -2.82 16.11
C LEU A 212 -5.79 -2.31 17.48
N ALA A 213 -6.31 -2.85 18.60
CA ALA A 213 -5.78 -2.52 19.91
C ALA A 213 -4.29 -2.91 20.04
N ALA A 214 -3.82 -3.90 19.26
CA ALA A 214 -2.42 -4.29 19.20
C ALA A 214 -1.50 -3.13 18.77
N VAL A 215 -1.95 -2.25 17.85
CA VAL A 215 -1.16 -1.08 17.41
C VAL A 215 -0.93 -0.14 18.59
N GLY A 216 -1.98 0.19 19.34
CA GLY A 216 -1.89 1.04 20.53
C GLY A 216 -1.02 0.42 21.62
N HIS A 217 -1.15 -0.89 21.83
CA HIS A 217 -0.33 -1.64 22.79
C HIS A 217 1.15 -1.57 22.45
N VAL A 218 1.54 -1.93 21.22
CA VAL A 218 2.93 -2.00 20.76
C VAL A 218 3.56 -0.60 20.67
N ARG A 219 2.80 0.44 20.30
CA ARG A 219 3.30 1.83 20.34
C ARG A 219 3.59 2.32 21.77
N THR A 220 2.81 1.85 22.75
CA THR A 220 2.98 2.23 24.16
C THR A 220 4.13 1.48 24.83
N HIS A 221 4.18 0.15 24.66
CA HIS A 221 5.10 -0.72 25.38
C HIS A 221 6.37 -1.08 24.58
N GLY A 222 6.30 -0.96 23.26
CA GLY A 222 7.35 -1.33 22.34
C GLY A 222 7.19 -2.75 21.80
N THR A 223 7.87 -3.03 20.70
CA THR A 223 7.99 -4.40 20.16
C THR A 223 8.64 -5.29 21.22
N GLU A 224 8.03 -6.44 21.50
CA GLU A 224 8.40 -7.35 22.58
C GLU A 224 8.50 -6.65 23.95
N ASN A 225 7.72 -5.59 24.18
CA ASN A 225 7.78 -4.72 25.37
C ASN A 225 9.13 -4.01 25.58
N LEU A 226 9.91 -3.80 24.52
CA LEU A 226 11.25 -3.21 24.59
C LEU A 226 11.42 -2.00 23.65
N ASN A 227 11.26 -2.21 22.35
CA ASN A 227 11.67 -1.23 21.34
C ASN A 227 10.54 -0.25 21.02
N ARG A 228 10.67 1.02 21.43
CA ARG A 228 9.63 2.08 21.32
C ARG A 228 10.03 3.21 20.35
N PRO A 229 10.10 2.97 19.03
CA PRO A 229 10.67 3.93 18.07
C PRO A 229 9.99 5.31 18.08
N TRP A 230 8.73 5.41 18.51
CA TRP A 230 7.98 6.67 18.54
C TRP A 230 8.15 7.51 19.83
N SER A 231 8.86 6.99 20.85
CA SER A 231 8.90 7.60 22.20
C SER A 231 10.32 7.82 22.71
N GLN A 232 11.25 8.17 21.82
CA GLN A 232 12.68 8.29 22.16
C GLN A 232 13.12 9.71 22.55
N PHE A 233 12.50 10.73 21.97
CA PHE A 233 12.89 12.13 22.21
C PHE A 233 12.27 12.71 23.48
N ARG A 234 13.01 13.59 24.14
CA ARG A 234 12.55 14.36 25.32
C ARG A 234 12.37 15.83 24.98
N ASP A 235 11.57 16.52 25.78
CA ASP A 235 11.37 17.96 25.64
C ASP A 235 12.70 18.73 25.76
N GLY A 236 12.98 19.58 24.78
CA GLY A 236 14.18 20.42 24.73
C GLY A 236 15.42 19.79 24.08
N GLU A 237 15.35 18.55 23.60
CA GLU A 237 16.43 17.94 22.81
C GLU A 237 16.55 18.60 21.43
N ALA A 238 17.79 18.63 20.91
CA ALA A 238 18.07 19.24 19.61
C ALA A 238 17.42 18.45 18.46
N ALA A 239 16.91 19.16 17.46
CA ALA A 239 16.41 18.54 16.25
C ALA A 239 17.54 17.82 15.50
N VAL A 240 17.23 16.65 14.93
CA VAL A 240 18.12 15.93 14.04
C VAL A 240 17.83 16.36 12.61
N GLU A 241 18.80 17.00 11.97
CA GLU A 241 18.67 17.40 10.57
C GLU A 241 18.74 16.17 9.66
N LEU A 242 17.79 16.06 8.73
CA LEU A 242 17.76 15.02 7.70
C LEU A 242 18.12 15.64 6.34
N PRO A 243 19.42 15.85 6.05
CA PRO A 243 19.86 16.65 4.90
C PRO A 243 19.50 16.04 3.55
N VAL A 244 19.28 14.72 3.48
CA VAL A 244 18.84 14.03 2.26
C VAL A 244 17.44 14.50 1.82
N TYR A 245 16.56 14.85 2.77
CA TYR A 245 15.20 15.26 2.48
C TYR A 245 15.03 16.79 2.43
N GLN A 246 15.74 17.59 3.23
CA GLN A 246 15.49 19.06 3.28
C GLN A 246 13.98 19.42 3.39
N GLY A 247 13.20 18.57 4.10
CA GLY A 247 11.76 18.71 4.24
C GLY A 247 10.88 18.12 3.13
N ARG A 248 11.43 17.54 2.05
CA ARG A 248 10.67 16.88 0.97
C ARG A 248 11.48 15.82 0.21
N ILE A 249 10.82 14.80 -0.34
CA ILE A 249 11.49 13.92 -1.30
C ILE A 249 11.70 14.69 -2.61
N ASN A 250 12.94 15.06 -2.91
CA ASN A 250 13.29 15.85 -4.09
C ASN A 250 14.14 15.01 -5.06
N PRO A 251 13.67 14.74 -6.28
CA PRO A 251 14.42 13.98 -7.29
C PRO A 251 15.82 14.54 -7.58
N LEU A 252 16.02 15.86 -7.41
CA LEU A 252 17.32 16.51 -7.64
C LEU A 252 18.37 16.18 -6.57
N THR A 253 17.95 15.76 -5.37
CA THR A 253 18.84 15.44 -4.24
C THR A 253 18.71 13.98 -3.79
N TRP A 254 17.87 13.19 -4.47
CA TRP A 254 17.59 11.80 -4.11
C TRP A 254 18.81 10.88 -4.27
N THR A 255 19.62 11.10 -5.31
CA THR A 255 20.80 10.30 -5.59
C THR A 255 21.94 10.69 -4.63
N PRO A 256 22.48 9.76 -3.83
CA PRO A 256 23.64 10.04 -3.00
C PRO A 256 24.85 10.48 -3.84
N PRO A 257 25.74 11.33 -3.31
CA PRO A 257 26.99 11.67 -3.98
C PRO A 257 27.78 10.37 -4.27
N THR A 258 28.16 10.15 -5.52
CA THR A 258 29.10 9.07 -5.83
C THR A 258 30.47 9.45 -5.28
N PHE A 259 31.10 8.56 -4.51
CA PHE A 259 32.53 8.69 -4.24
C PHE A 259 33.24 8.55 -5.60
N ASN A 260 33.74 9.66 -6.15
CA ASN A 260 34.69 9.60 -7.24
C ASN A 260 35.94 8.89 -6.71
N ALA A 261 36.26 7.74 -7.31
CA ALA A 261 37.55 7.06 -7.13
C ALA A 261 38.71 7.91 -7.65
#